data_AF-A0A5M9WV94-F1
#
_entry.id   AF-A0A5M9WV94-F1
#
_cell.length_a   1.000
_cell.length_b   1.000
_cell.length_c   1.000
_cell.angle_alpha   90.00
_cell.angle_beta   90.00
_cell.angle_gamma   90.00
#
_symmetry.space_group_name_H-M   'P 1'
#
loop_
_entity.id
_entity.type
_entity.pdbx_description
1 polymer ?
#
loop_
_entity_poly.entity_id
_entity_poly.type
_entity_poly.pdbx_seq_one_letter_code
_entity_poly.pdbx_strand_id
1 'polypeptide(L)'
;MCRYAISGPYKEIYACFNCRKSYKQVSPYDLSKETAARLEHKCPQCAEVMVNMGHDFQAPKQTDIKQWTKVMTLYQHGITYHNCGCGAGYRPTELREVPEFLEQQAAGRRSEGEKLLHRWMA
;
A
#
# COMPACT_ATOMS: atom_id res chain seq x y z
N MET A 1 -14.43 -20.36 14.55
CA MET A 1 -13.64 -19.21 15.04
C MET A 1 -12.19 -19.37 14.59
N CYS A 2 -11.60 -18.36 13.96
CA CYS A 2 -10.23 -18.43 13.47
C CYS A 2 -9.27 -18.36 14.67
N ARG A 3 -8.47 -19.42 14.89
CA ARG A 3 -7.53 -19.57 16.01
C ARG A 3 -6.56 -18.39 16.16
N TYR A 4 -6.32 -17.65 15.07
CA TYR A 4 -5.47 -16.44 15.04
C TYR A 4 -6.10 -15.19 15.65
N ALA A 5 -7.42 -15.16 15.90
CA ALA A 5 -8.07 -14.01 16.53
C ALA A 5 -7.89 -13.98 18.07
N ILE A 6 -7.38 -15.06 18.67
CA ILE A 6 -7.32 -15.25 20.13
C ILE A 6 -5.89 -15.10 20.67
N SER A 7 -4.87 -15.07 19.80
CA SER A 7 -3.46 -15.15 20.19
C SER A 7 -2.64 -13.98 19.66
N GLY A 8 -2.73 -12.83 20.34
CA GLY A 8 -1.81 -11.69 20.16
C GLY A 8 -2.32 -10.59 19.23
N PRO A 9 -1.60 -9.45 19.18
CA PRO A 9 -2.00 -8.31 18.39
C PRO A 9 -2.04 -8.66 16.91
N TYR A 10 -2.98 -8.04 16.20
CA TYR A 10 -3.17 -8.17 14.77
C TYR A 10 -1.91 -7.75 14.01
N LYS A 11 -1.77 -8.29 12.80
CA LYS A 11 -0.58 -8.05 11.98
C LYS A 11 -0.97 -7.48 10.64
N GLU A 12 -0.29 -6.40 10.27
CA GLU A 12 -0.38 -5.80 8.95
C GLU A 12 0.79 -6.25 8.09
N ILE A 13 0.65 -6.08 6.78
CA ILE A 13 1.67 -6.51 5.80
C ILE A 13 2.52 -5.30 5.44
N TYR A 14 3.80 -5.40 5.75
CA TYR A 14 4.80 -4.39 5.43
C TYR A 14 5.69 -4.84 4.28
N ALA A 15 6.12 -3.90 3.44
CA ALA A 15 7.00 -4.15 2.31
C ALA A 15 8.34 -3.40 2.46
N CYS A 16 9.43 -4.10 2.21
CA CYS A 16 10.75 -3.51 2.04
C CYS A 16 11.07 -3.43 0.54
N PHE A 17 11.12 -2.22 -0.02
CA PHE A 17 11.43 -2.02 -1.44
C PHE A 17 12.91 -2.27 -1.78
N ASN A 18 13.82 -2.09 -0.81
CA ASN A 18 15.23 -2.39 -0.99
C ASN A 18 15.46 -3.91 -1.17
N CYS A 19 14.92 -4.71 -0.24
CA CYS A 19 15.04 -6.17 -0.30
C CYS A 19 14.04 -6.86 -1.25
N ARG A 20 12.96 -6.15 -1.65
CA ARG A 20 11.82 -6.71 -2.40
C ARG A 20 11.19 -7.91 -1.68
N LYS A 21 10.90 -7.72 -0.39
CA LYS A 21 10.29 -8.72 0.49
C LYS A 21 9.18 -8.09 1.32
N SER A 22 8.23 -8.91 1.76
CA SER A 22 7.21 -8.50 2.71
C SER A 22 7.32 -9.27 4.02
N TYR A 23 6.91 -8.62 5.10
CA TYR A 23 6.90 -9.17 6.44
C TYR A 23 5.62 -8.74 7.15
N LYS A 24 5.05 -9.65 7.94
CA LYS A 24 3.91 -9.31 8.81
C LYS A 24 4.44 -8.68 10.09
N GLN A 25 4.04 -7.45 10.38
CA GLN A 25 4.44 -6.73 11.59
C GLN A 25 3.21 -6.39 12.43
N VAL A 26 3.42 -6.11 13.70
CA VAL A 26 2.33 -5.74 14.62
C VAL A 26 1.60 -4.50 14.12
N SER A 27 0.28 -4.51 14.22
CA SER A 27 -0.56 -3.35 13.94
C SER A 27 -0.33 -2.27 14.99
N PRO A 28 -0.04 -1.00 14.61
CA PRO A 28 0.03 0.10 15.56
C PRO A 28 -1.27 0.31 16.35
N TYR A 29 -2.42 -0.11 15.79
CA TYR A 29 -3.74 0.03 16.41
C TYR A 29 -3.95 -0.87 17.64
N ASP A 30 -3.18 -1.95 17.77
CA ASP A 30 -3.24 -2.85 18.92
C ASP A 30 -2.21 -2.52 20.01
N LEU A 31 -1.50 -1.42 19.85
CA LEU A 31 -0.48 -0.94 20.80
C LEU A 31 -0.97 0.31 21.53
N SER A 32 -0.34 0.60 22.68
CA SER A 32 -0.55 1.89 23.33
C SER A 32 -0.09 3.02 22.39
N LYS A 33 -0.74 4.18 22.45
CA LYS A 33 -0.38 5.35 21.62
C LYS A 33 1.11 5.71 21.74
N GLU A 34 1.66 5.60 22.96
CA GLU A 34 3.07 5.86 23.26
C GLU A 34 4.01 4.88 22.56
N THR A 35 3.64 3.59 22.53
CA THR A 35 4.42 2.54 21.87
C THR A 35 4.33 2.69 20.35
N ALA A 36 3.11 2.89 19.83
CA ALA A 36 2.86 3.08 18.41
C ALA A 36 3.63 4.29 17.85
N ALA A 37 3.69 5.41 18.59
CA ALA A 37 4.41 6.61 18.18
C ALA A 37 5.94 6.42 18.06
N ARG A 38 6.50 5.42 18.74
CA ARG A 38 7.95 5.12 18.72
C ARG A 38 8.29 3.92 17.82
N LEU A 39 7.29 3.29 17.21
CA LEU A 39 7.47 2.06 16.47
C LEU A 39 7.95 2.34 15.05
N GLU A 40 9.17 1.91 14.75
CA GLU A 40 9.67 1.83 13.37
C GLU A 40 9.64 0.37 12.89
N HIS A 41 8.89 0.12 11.81
CA HIS A 41 8.82 -1.21 11.20
C HIS A 41 10.03 -1.47 10.31
N LYS A 42 11.14 -1.91 10.92
CA LYS A 42 12.40 -2.20 10.20
C LYS A 42 12.39 -3.56 9.52
N CYS A 43 13.02 -3.63 8.36
CA CYS A 43 13.21 -4.85 7.59
C CYS A 43 14.15 -5.80 8.34
N PRO A 44 13.75 -7.05 8.62
CA PRO A 44 14.61 -8.03 9.30
C PRO A 44 15.90 -8.38 8.54
N GLN A 45 15.96 -8.10 7.23
CA GLN A 45 17.12 -8.43 6.40
C GLN A 45 18.11 -7.27 6.24
N CYS A 46 17.64 -6.03 6.08
CA CYS A 46 18.51 -4.89 5.78
C CYS A 46 18.36 -3.71 6.75
N ALA A 47 17.54 -3.84 7.80
CA ALA A 47 17.21 -2.82 8.78
C ALA A 47 16.53 -1.54 8.22
N GLU A 48 16.33 -1.41 6.91
CA GLU A 48 15.60 -0.30 6.32
C GLU A 48 14.14 -0.25 6.77
N VAL A 49 13.59 0.97 6.83
CA VAL A 49 12.18 1.17 7.16
C VAL A 49 11.31 0.56 6.08
N MET A 50 10.31 -0.20 6.51
CA MET A 50 9.30 -0.79 5.64
C MET A 50 8.04 0.04 5.62
N VAL A 51 7.29 -0.08 4.53
CA VAL A 51 6.02 0.63 4.36
C VAL A 51 4.85 -0.30 4.64
N ASN A 52 3.83 0.20 5.31
CA ASN A 52 2.57 -0.54 5.45
C ASN A 52 1.85 -0.57 4.09
N MET A 53 1.57 -1.76 3.58
CA MET A 53 0.89 -1.94 2.30
C MET A 53 -0.56 -2.37 2.44
N GLY A 54 -1.03 -2.66 3.66
CA GLY A 54 -2.39 -3.13 3.92
C GLY A 54 -2.62 -4.63 3.75
N HIS A 55 -3.79 -5.10 4.18
CA HIS A 55 -4.09 -6.53 4.35
C HIS A 55 -4.24 -7.31 3.05
N ASP A 56 -4.67 -6.64 1.98
CA ASP A 56 -4.85 -7.28 0.68
C ASP A 56 -3.55 -7.29 -0.15
N PHE A 57 -2.44 -6.79 0.42
CA PHE A 57 -1.17 -6.76 -0.29
C PHE A 57 -0.61 -8.16 -0.50
N GLN A 58 -0.49 -8.53 -1.78
CA GLN A 58 0.23 -9.73 -2.20
C GLN A 58 1.59 -9.32 -2.75
N ALA A 59 2.65 -9.67 -2.02
CA ALA A 59 4.00 -9.32 -2.43
C ALA A 59 4.38 -10.06 -3.73
N PRO A 60 4.89 -9.35 -4.74
CA PRO A 60 5.43 -9.99 -5.93
C PRO A 60 6.62 -10.90 -5.60
N LYS A 61 6.98 -11.80 -6.52
CA LYS A 61 8.22 -12.56 -6.43
C LYS A 61 9.40 -11.59 -6.28
N GLN A 62 10.36 -11.89 -5.41
CA GLN A 62 11.49 -10.99 -5.12
C GLN A 62 12.32 -10.61 -6.37
N THR A 63 12.40 -11.53 -7.33
CA THR A 63 13.12 -11.35 -8.60
C THR A 63 12.35 -10.54 -9.64
N ASP A 64 11.05 -10.29 -9.43
CA ASP A 64 10.21 -9.56 -10.37
C ASP A 64 10.35 -8.05 -10.16
N ILE A 65 11.44 -7.49 -10.70
CA ILE A 65 11.77 -6.07 -10.56
C ILE A 65 10.67 -5.18 -11.13
N LYS A 66 10.00 -5.59 -12.22
CA LYS A 66 8.93 -4.81 -12.86
C LYS A 66 7.72 -4.67 -11.94
N GLN A 67 7.30 -5.78 -11.32
CA GLN A 67 6.18 -5.75 -10.37
C GLN A 67 6.54 -4.99 -9.09
N TRP A 68 7.76 -5.12 -8.58
CA TRP A 68 8.20 -4.33 -7.43
C TRP A 68 8.27 -2.83 -7.73
N THR A 69 8.72 -2.46 -8.93
CA THR A 69 8.70 -1.06 -9.40
C THR A 69 7.26 -0.54 -9.46
N LYS A 70 6.33 -1.33 -10.00
CA LYS A 70 4.89 -0.98 -10.04
C LYS A 70 4.35 -0.67 -8.65
N VAL A 71 4.58 -1.56 -7.70
CA VAL A 71 4.10 -1.40 -6.31
C VAL A 71 4.72 -0.16 -5.66
N MET A 72 6.01 0.08 -5.87
CA MET A 72 6.70 1.26 -5.34
C MET A 72 6.12 2.56 -5.92
N THR A 73 5.89 2.62 -7.24
CA THR A 73 5.27 3.78 -7.89
C THR A 73 3.86 4.03 -7.35
N LEU A 74 3.03 3.00 -7.26
CA LEU A 74 1.68 3.12 -6.68
C LEU A 74 1.72 3.66 -5.24
N TYR A 75 2.64 3.14 -4.41
CA TYR A 75 2.83 3.61 -3.05
C TYR A 75 3.24 5.09 -2.99
N GLN A 76 4.17 5.53 -3.84
CA GLN A 76 4.59 6.93 -3.93
C GLN A 76 3.44 7.89 -4.28
N HIS A 77 2.42 7.41 -4.99
CA HIS A 77 1.19 8.15 -5.29
C HIS A 77 0.09 7.98 -4.22
N GLY A 78 0.43 7.43 -3.06
CA GLY A 78 -0.50 7.23 -1.94
C GLY A 78 -1.50 6.09 -2.15
N ILE A 79 -1.19 5.14 -3.04
CA ILE A 79 -2.10 4.07 -3.42
C ILE A 79 -1.60 2.74 -2.83
N THR A 80 -2.26 2.25 -1.78
CA THR A 80 -1.90 1.02 -1.03
C THR A 80 -3.05 0.01 -1.02
N TYR A 81 -2.84 -1.18 -0.48
CA TYR A 81 -3.82 -2.29 -0.48
C TYR A 81 -4.55 -2.40 0.88
N HIS A 82 -4.85 -1.27 1.50
CA HIS A 82 -5.78 -1.23 2.63
C HIS A 82 -7.19 -1.48 2.13
N ASN A 83 -7.97 -2.16 2.94
CA ASN A 83 -9.32 -2.58 2.60
C ASN A 83 -10.23 -2.39 3.82
N CYS A 84 -11.44 -1.86 3.59
CA CYS A 84 -12.50 -1.71 4.60
C CYS A 84 -13.53 -2.86 4.58
N GLY A 85 -13.28 -3.95 3.85
CA GLY A 85 -14.13 -5.14 3.75
C GLY A 85 -14.59 -5.53 2.34
N CYS A 86 -14.28 -4.74 1.30
CA CYS A 86 -14.73 -4.93 -0.09
C CYS A 86 -13.59 -5.10 -1.13
N GLY A 87 -12.34 -5.20 -0.67
CA GLY A 87 -11.12 -5.30 -1.47
C GLY A 87 -10.42 -3.94 -1.60
N ALA A 88 -9.13 -3.96 -1.97
CA ALA A 88 -8.35 -2.75 -2.28
C ALA A 88 -8.74 -2.01 -3.59
N GLY A 89 -9.79 -2.46 -4.26
CA GLY A 89 -10.20 -2.00 -5.60
C GLY A 89 -9.28 -2.50 -6.72
N TYR A 90 -9.57 -2.07 -7.95
CA TYR A 90 -8.75 -2.42 -9.12
C TYR A 90 -7.34 -1.84 -9.00
N ARG A 91 -6.35 -2.62 -9.45
CA ARG A 91 -4.95 -2.20 -9.60
C ARG A 91 -4.40 -2.67 -10.93
N PRO A 92 -3.50 -1.88 -11.55
CA PRO A 92 -2.86 -2.28 -12.79
C PRO A 92 -2.13 -3.62 -12.60
N THR A 93 -2.24 -4.49 -13.59
CA THR A 93 -1.60 -5.82 -13.55
C THR A 93 -0.13 -5.69 -13.90
N GLU A 94 0.17 -4.84 -14.87
CA GLU A 94 1.50 -4.59 -15.41
C GLU A 94 2.00 -3.17 -15.11
N LEU A 95 3.32 -2.98 -15.16
CA LEU A 95 3.94 -1.69 -14.93
C LEU A 95 3.55 -0.63 -15.97
N ARG A 96 3.34 -1.04 -17.24
CA ARG A 96 2.99 -0.11 -18.33
C ARG A 96 1.61 0.53 -18.19
N GLU A 97 0.72 -0.07 -17.41
CA GLU A 97 -0.65 0.42 -17.18
C GLU A 97 -0.70 1.46 -16.05
N VAL A 98 0.39 1.62 -15.29
CA VAL A 98 0.43 2.54 -14.14
C VAL A 98 0.15 3.99 -14.54
N PRO A 99 0.74 4.55 -15.62
CA PRO A 99 0.48 5.95 -15.98
C PRO A 99 -1.01 6.20 -16.25
N GLU A 100 -1.65 5.37 -17.08
CA GLU A 100 -3.07 5.47 -17.40
C GLU A 100 -3.93 5.33 -16.13
N PHE A 101 -3.62 4.36 -15.28
CA PHE A 101 -4.31 4.17 -14.00
C PHE A 101 -4.21 5.42 -13.11
N LEU A 102 -3.03 6.04 -13.00
CA LEU A 102 -2.82 7.23 -12.19
C LEU A 102 -3.60 8.44 -12.74
N GLU A 103 -3.67 8.60 -14.06
CA GLU A 103 -4.47 9.64 -14.71
C GLU A 103 -5.97 9.47 -14.41
N GLN A 104 -6.48 8.23 -14.50
CA GLN A 104 -7.87 7.93 -14.16
C GLN A 104 -8.18 8.22 -12.68
N GLN A 105 -7.28 7.84 -11.77
CA GLN A 105 -7.41 8.15 -10.35
C GLN A 105 -7.39 9.66 -10.07
N ALA A 106 -6.51 10.40 -10.75
CA ALA A 106 -6.45 11.86 -10.63
C ALA A 106 -7.73 12.51 -11.17
N ALA A 107 -8.26 12.05 -12.30
CA ALA A 107 -9.50 12.56 -12.88
C ALA A 107 -10.70 12.37 -11.93
N GLY A 108 -10.78 11.23 -11.23
CA GLY A 108 -11.81 10.98 -10.22
C GLY A 108 -11.72 11.87 -8.98
N ARG A 109 -10.51 12.36 -8.65
CA ARG A 109 -10.25 13.23 -7.49
C ARG A 109 -10.38 14.72 -7.78
N ARG A 110 -10.61 15.11 -9.04
CA ARG A 110 -10.78 16.52 -9.42
C ARG A 110 -11.92 17.15 -8.61
N SER A 111 -11.67 18.34 -8.11
CA SER A 111 -12.69 19.21 -7.53
C SER A 111 -13.73 19.61 -8.58
N GLU A 112 -14.91 20.05 -8.15
CA GLU A 112 -15.94 20.55 -9.07
C GLU A 112 -15.41 21.72 -9.94
N GLY A 113 -14.56 22.59 -9.37
CA GLY A 113 -13.92 23.68 -10.11
C GLY A 113 -12.99 23.20 -11.22
N GLU A 114 -12.16 22.19 -10.95
CA GLU A 114 -11.26 21.61 -11.95
C GLU A 114 -12.04 20.88 -13.06
N LYS A 115 -13.14 20.18 -12.70
CA LYS A 115 -14.03 19.56 -13.69
C LYS A 115 -14.68 20.61 -14.61
N LEU A 116 -15.13 21.73 -14.05
CA LEU A 116 -15.73 22.83 -14.81
C LEU A 116 -14.71 23.48 -15.76
N LEU A 117 -13.49 23.77 -15.29
CA LEU A 117 -12.41 24.29 -16.14
C LEU A 117 -12.09 23.35 -17.30
N HIS A 118 -11.97 22.05 -17.04
CA HIS A 118 -11.65 21.06 -18.06
C HIS A 118 -12.78 20.89 -19.10
N ARG A 119 -14.04 21.10 -18.71
CA ARG A 119 -15.20 21.13 -19.61
C ARG A 119 -15.24 22.38 -20.49
N TRP A 120 -14.69 23.49 -20.00
CA TRP A 120 -14.63 24.76 -20.74
C TRP A 120 -13.45 24.83 -21.72
N MET A 121 -12.37 24.10 -21.45
CA MET A 121 -11.17 24.06 -22.30
C MET A 121 -11.20 22.95 -23.36
N ALA A 122 -12.25 22.12 -23.41
CA ALA A 122 -12.47 21.04 -24.38
C ALA A 122 -13.49 21.47 -25.43
#